data_AF-A0A448GUC7-F1
#
_entry.id   AF-A0A448GUC7-F1
#
_cell.length_a   1.000
_cell.length_b   1.000
_cell.length_c   1.000
_cell.angle_alpha   90.00
_cell.angle_beta   90.00
_cell.angle_gamma   90.00
#
_symmetry.space_group_name_H-M   'P 1'
#
loop_
_entity.id
_entity.type
_entity.pdbx_description
1 polymer ?
#
loop_
_entity_poly.entity_id
_entity_poly.type
_entity_poly.pdbx_seq_one_letter_code
_entity_poly.pdbx_strand_id
1 'polypeptide(L)'
;MKILSHILKFYLKLILFLISVLLIFYLFISKEKAYYYCNNSCITIIQHTKGTNTFLRVYQGIVFSKNANVFYSYAEYPPETYIYIKNDDNNQKIVIENFTLPVQYKGNLEYIDFRIGPYDNNGLKYTKLRYFYLFI
;
A
#
# COMPACT_ATOMS: atom_id res chain seq x y z
N MET A 1 -11.23 -17.03 50.28
CA MET A 1 -11.63 -15.85 49.46
C MET A 1 -10.48 -15.06 48.80
N LYS A 2 -9.27 -14.95 49.38
CA LYS A 2 -8.16 -14.16 48.77
C LYS A 2 -7.54 -14.80 47.51
N ILE A 3 -7.42 -16.13 47.47
CA ILE A 3 -6.84 -16.86 46.32
C ILE A 3 -7.73 -16.76 45.06
N LEU A 4 -9.05 -16.89 45.21
CA LEU A 4 -9.99 -16.73 44.10
C LEU A 4 -9.93 -15.33 43.48
N SER A 5 -9.77 -14.29 44.32
CA SER A 5 -9.58 -12.91 43.86
C SER A 5 -8.28 -12.72 43.07
N HIS A 6 -7.19 -13.39 43.48
CA HIS A 6 -5.91 -13.34 42.75
C HIS A 6 -5.99 -14.03 41.39
N ILE A 7 -6.62 -15.20 41.34
CA ILE A 7 -6.84 -15.95 40.10
C ILE A 7 -7.70 -15.12 39.14
N LEU A 8 -8.79 -14.51 39.62
CA LEU A 8 -9.66 -13.66 38.82
C LEU A 8 -8.92 -12.44 38.24
N LYS A 9 -8.08 -11.77 39.04
CA LYS A 9 -7.26 -10.63 38.58
C LYS A 9 -6.24 -11.04 37.51
N PHE A 10 -5.68 -12.25 37.61
CA PHE A 10 -4.76 -12.77 36.61
C PHE A 10 -5.46 -13.00 35.26
N TYR A 11 -6.61 -13.67 35.27
CA TYR A 11 -7.41 -13.87 34.06
C TYR A 11 -7.89 -12.55 33.46
N LEU A 12 -8.29 -11.57 34.27
CA LEU A 12 -8.68 -10.24 33.78
C LEU A 12 -7.53 -9.55 33.02
N LYS A 13 -6.30 -9.60 33.57
CA LYS A 13 -5.11 -9.05 32.89
C LYS A 13 -4.81 -9.77 31.59
N LEU A 14 -4.93 -11.10 31.56
CA LEU A 14 -4.72 -11.91 30.36
C LEU A 14 -5.75 -11.57 29.26
N ILE A 15 -7.03 -11.41 29.63
CA ILE A 15 -8.10 -11.01 28.71
C ILE A 15 -7.84 -9.62 28.15
N LEU A 16 -7.48 -8.65 29.00
CA LEU A 16 -7.13 -7.30 28.56
C LEU A 16 -5.94 -7.30 27.60
N PHE A 17 -4.92 -8.12 27.88
CA PHE A 17 -3.78 -8.30 26.98
C PHE A 17 -4.22 -8.86 25.61
N LEU A 18 -5.02 -9.93 25.59
CA LEU A 18 -5.56 -10.50 24.34
C LEU A 18 -6.39 -9.50 23.54
N ILE A 19 -7.24 -8.71 24.21
CA ILE A 19 -8.03 -7.64 23.57
C ILE A 19 -7.11 -6.58 22.96
N SER A 20 -6.04 -6.18 23.66
CA SER A 20 -5.09 -5.19 23.15
C SER A 20 -4.36 -5.68 21.89
N VAL A 21 -3.96 -6.96 21.87
CA VAL A 21 -3.34 -7.60 20.72
C VAL A 21 -4.32 -7.65 19.54
N LEU A 22 -5.56 -8.08 19.77
CA LEU A 22 -6.61 -8.11 18.74
C LEU A 22 -6.90 -6.70 18.17
N LEU A 23 -6.93 -5.67 19.01
CA LEU A 23 -7.08 -4.28 18.57
C LEU A 23 -5.93 -3.84 17.67
N ILE A 24 -4.69 -4.19 18.04
CA ILE A 24 -3.51 -3.90 17.20
C ILE A 24 -3.65 -4.62 15.86
N PHE A 25 -3.99 -5.91 15.85
CA PHE A 25 -4.21 -6.67 14.61
C PHE A 25 -5.32 -6.08 13.74
N TYR A 26 -6.41 -5.61 14.35
CA TYR A 26 -7.51 -4.99 13.61
C TYR A 26 -7.06 -3.74 12.83
N LEU A 27 -6.10 -2.97 13.35
CA LEU A 27 -5.55 -1.81 12.65
C LEU A 27 -4.75 -2.17 11.38
N PHE A 28 -4.31 -3.43 11.25
CA PHE A 28 -3.60 -3.92 10.06
C PHE A 28 -4.53 -4.53 9.00
N ILE A 29 -5.81 -4.73 9.29
CA ILE A 29 -6.77 -5.26 8.32
C ILE A 29 -7.13 -4.15 7.32
N SER A 30 -6.35 -4.03 6.25
CA SER A 30 -6.68 -3.17 5.11
C SER A 30 -7.62 -3.89 4.14
N LYS A 31 -8.75 -3.25 3.80
CA LYS A 31 -9.68 -3.74 2.77
C LYS A 31 -9.30 -3.33 1.35
N GLU A 32 -8.35 -2.40 1.20
CA GLU A 32 -7.97 -1.85 -0.09
C GLU A 32 -6.99 -2.79 -0.81
N LYS A 33 -7.10 -2.89 -2.14
CA LYS A 33 -6.15 -3.67 -2.93
C LYS A 33 -4.89 -2.82 -3.10
N ALA A 34 -3.76 -3.28 -2.56
CA ALA A 34 -2.46 -2.74 -2.92
C ALA A 34 -1.59 -3.77 -3.63
N TYR A 35 -0.67 -3.24 -4.40
CA TYR A 35 0.34 -3.93 -5.18
C TYR A 35 1.68 -3.28 -4.85
N TYR A 36 2.78 -4.04 -4.83
CA TYR A 36 4.11 -3.49 -4.63
C TYR A 36 5.03 -3.91 -5.77
N TYR A 37 6.01 -3.07 -6.10
CA TYR A 37 7.04 -3.40 -7.06
C TYR A 37 8.38 -2.92 -6.51
N CYS A 38 9.35 -3.82 -6.45
CA CYS A 38 10.70 -3.51 -5.99
C CYS A 38 11.71 -3.99 -7.03
N ASN A 39 12.59 -3.06 -7.41
CA ASN A 39 13.84 -3.36 -8.09
C ASN A 39 14.96 -2.80 -7.20
N ASN A 40 15.66 -1.72 -7.60
CA ASN A 40 16.55 -0.96 -6.71
C ASN A 40 15.81 0.00 -5.76
N SER A 41 14.64 0.46 -6.19
CA SER A 41 13.69 1.24 -5.38
C SER A 41 12.38 0.47 -5.29
N CYS A 42 11.56 0.80 -4.30
CA CYS A 42 10.25 0.18 -4.11
C CYS A 42 9.14 1.22 -4.30
N ILE A 43 8.04 0.78 -4.91
CA ILE A 43 6.79 1.53 -4.98
C ILE A 43 5.63 0.67 -4.50
N THR A 44 4.59 1.35 -4.01
CA THR A 44 3.31 0.71 -3.67
C THR A 44 2.19 1.36 -4.45
N ILE A 45 1.38 0.58 -5.14
CA ILE A 45 0.20 1.04 -5.86
C ILE A 45 -1.02 0.65 -5.05
N ILE A 46 -1.83 1.61 -4.61
CA ILE A 46 -3.06 1.34 -3.86
C ILE A 46 -4.26 1.75 -4.71
N GLN A 47 -5.18 0.81 -4.91
CA GLN A 47 -6.48 1.05 -5.50
C GLN A 47 -7.46 1.47 -4.41
N HIS A 48 -7.95 2.71 -4.51
CA HIS A 48 -8.93 3.24 -3.56
C HIS A 48 -10.18 3.69 -4.29
N THR A 49 -11.33 3.35 -3.73
CA THR A 49 -12.64 3.70 -4.29
C THR A 49 -13.21 4.88 -3.52
N LYS A 50 -13.54 5.96 -4.21
CA LYS A 50 -14.17 7.15 -3.65
C LYS A 50 -15.48 7.40 -4.40
N GLY A 51 -16.61 7.12 -3.73
CA GLY A 51 -17.92 7.11 -4.37
C GLY A 51 -18.03 5.95 -5.36
N THR A 52 -18.42 6.24 -6.60
CA THR A 52 -18.50 5.27 -7.71
C THR A 52 -17.16 5.04 -8.40
N ASN A 53 -16.22 5.96 -8.23
CA ASN A 53 -15.00 6.01 -9.02
C ASN A 53 -13.85 5.31 -8.30
N THR A 54 -13.04 4.58 -9.07
CA THR A 54 -11.85 3.91 -8.55
C THR A 54 -10.59 4.61 -9.06
N PHE A 55 -9.78 5.06 -8.11
CA PHE A 55 -8.55 5.79 -8.33
C PHE A 55 -7.35 4.90 -7.99
N LEU A 56 -6.22 5.19 -8.62
CA LEU A 56 -4.95 4.53 -8.32
C LEU A 56 -3.97 5.55 -7.76
N ARG A 57 -3.39 5.24 -6.61
CA ARG A 57 -2.28 6.00 -6.03
C ARG A 57 -1.00 5.22 -6.11
N VAL A 58 0.05 5.84 -6.62
CA VAL A 58 1.42 5.34 -6.59
C VAL A 58 2.15 6.03 -5.45
N TYR A 59 2.62 5.26 -4.49
CA TYR A 59 3.44 5.71 -3.38
C TYR A 59 4.90 5.37 -3.63
N GLN A 60 5.79 6.28 -3.24
CA GLN A 60 7.21 5.98 -3.15
C GLN A 60 7.49 5.22 -1.85
N GLY A 61 8.02 4.00 -1.94
CA GLY A 61 8.29 3.11 -0.82
C GLY A 61 7.24 2.00 -0.63
N ILE A 62 7.47 1.16 0.39
CA ILE A 62 6.54 0.09 0.78
C ILE A 62 5.57 0.64 1.82
N VAL A 63 4.27 0.61 1.50
CA VAL A 63 3.21 1.10 2.38
C VAL A 63 2.47 -0.08 3.01
N PHE A 64 2.74 -0.31 4.29
CA PHE A 64 2.25 -1.48 5.03
C PHE A 64 0.84 -1.31 5.62
N SER A 65 0.36 -0.08 5.78
CA SER A 65 -0.93 0.21 6.41
C SER A 65 -1.56 1.47 5.84
N LYS A 66 -2.90 1.49 5.76
CA LYS A 66 -3.69 2.65 5.36
C LYS A 66 -3.39 3.89 6.19
N ASN A 67 -3.12 3.73 7.49
CA ASN A 67 -2.79 4.84 8.38
C ASN A 67 -1.39 5.40 8.09
N ALA A 68 -0.50 4.56 7.55
CA ALA A 68 0.84 4.98 7.18
C ALA A 68 0.85 5.82 5.89
N ASN A 69 -0.17 5.73 5.02
CA ASN A 69 -0.31 6.52 3.77
C ASN A 69 -0.11 8.03 3.98
N VAL A 70 -0.38 8.54 5.19
CA VAL A 70 -0.22 9.96 5.53
C VAL A 70 1.25 10.41 5.50
N PHE A 71 2.20 9.50 5.67
CA PHE A 71 3.63 9.82 5.73
C PHE A 71 4.38 9.62 4.42
N TYR A 72 3.78 8.92 3.45
CA TYR A 72 4.42 8.64 2.17
C TYR A 72 4.05 9.68 1.11
N SER A 73 5.02 10.01 0.28
CA SER A 73 4.80 10.74 -0.97
C SER A 73 4.00 9.89 -1.94
N TYR A 74 3.05 10.48 -2.66
CA TYR A 74 2.26 9.77 -3.67
C TYR A 74 1.88 10.62 -4.87
N ALA A 75 1.59 9.94 -5.97
CA ALA A 75 0.90 10.49 -7.13
C ALA A 75 -0.43 9.74 -7.33
N GLU A 76 -1.50 10.46 -7.66
CA GLU A 76 -2.84 9.90 -7.91
C GLU A 76 -3.20 10.07 -9.39
N TYR A 77 -3.61 8.98 -10.01
CA TYR A 77 -4.14 8.98 -11.37
C TYR A 77 -5.64 9.25 -11.40
N PRO A 78 -6.16 9.78 -12.52
CA PRO A 78 -7.60 9.90 -12.71
C PRO A 78 -8.26 8.52 -12.68
N PRO A 79 -9.59 8.47 -12.48
CA PRO A 79 -10.29 7.21 -12.34
C PRO A 79 -10.18 6.34 -13.60
N GLU A 80 -10.33 5.02 -13.41
CA GLU A 80 -10.34 4.02 -14.50
C GLU A 80 -9.03 3.94 -15.30
N THR A 81 -7.91 4.28 -14.66
CA THR A 81 -6.57 4.21 -15.26
C THR A 81 -5.84 2.90 -14.95
N TYR A 82 -4.76 2.69 -15.68
CA TYR A 82 -3.93 1.48 -15.70
C TYR A 82 -2.45 1.91 -15.62
N ILE A 83 -1.65 1.33 -14.72
CA ILE A 83 -0.30 1.85 -14.36
C ILE A 83 0.83 0.96 -14.89
N TYR A 84 1.42 1.24 -16.04
CA TYR A 84 2.46 0.36 -16.57
C TYR A 84 3.79 0.67 -15.94
N ILE A 85 4.42 -0.35 -15.35
CA ILE A 85 5.76 -0.21 -14.78
C ILE A 85 6.77 -0.69 -15.83
N LYS A 86 7.69 0.20 -16.17
CA LYS A 86 8.89 -0.12 -16.93
C LYS A 86 10.11 0.08 -16.03
N ASN A 87 11.09 -0.79 -16.22
CA ASN A 87 12.43 -0.52 -15.70
C ASN A 87 13.12 0.46 -16.64
N ASP A 88 13.75 1.46 -16.05
CA ASP A 88 14.78 2.23 -16.74
C ASP A 88 16.01 1.34 -16.99
N ASP A 89 16.64 1.48 -18.14
CA ASP A 89 17.81 0.67 -18.53
C ASP A 89 18.99 0.85 -17.55
N ASN A 90 19.01 1.97 -16.81
CA ASN A 90 20.00 2.28 -15.78
C ASN A 90 19.55 1.96 -14.33
N ASN A 91 18.34 1.40 -14.12
CA ASN A 91 17.78 1.03 -12.81
C ASN A 91 17.79 2.14 -11.73
N GLN A 92 17.90 3.43 -12.11
CA GLN A 92 17.93 4.53 -11.15
C GLN A 92 16.54 5.02 -10.75
N LYS A 93 15.58 4.91 -11.67
CA LYS A 93 14.19 5.34 -11.46
C LYS A 93 13.23 4.27 -11.93
N ILE A 94 12.09 4.21 -11.27
CA ILE A 94 10.95 3.40 -11.70
C ILE A 94 10.15 4.24 -12.67
N VAL A 95 10.05 3.80 -13.92
CA VAL A 95 9.29 4.50 -14.95
C VAL A 95 7.86 3.99 -14.91
N ILE A 96 6.92 4.92 -14.76
CA ILE A 96 5.50 4.64 -14.83
C ILE A 96 4.93 5.30 -16.09
N GLU A 97 4.50 4.45 -17.02
CA GLU A 97 3.87 4.86 -18.26
C GLU A 97 2.35 4.70 -18.18
N ASN A 98 1.65 5.71 -18.68
CA ASN A 98 0.19 5.71 -18.79
C ASN A 98 -0.25 6.67 -19.93
N PHE A 99 -1.53 6.67 -20.29
CA PHE A 99 -2.10 7.58 -21.29
C PHE A 99 -2.20 9.02 -20.81
N THR A 100 -2.12 9.21 -19.50
CA THR A 100 -2.28 10.49 -18.84
C THR A 100 -1.30 10.57 -17.68
N LEU A 101 -0.96 11.78 -17.26
CA LEU A 101 -0.16 12.00 -16.06
C LEU A 101 -1.04 11.92 -14.82
N PRO A 102 -0.45 11.68 -13.64
CA PRO A 102 -1.15 11.86 -12.37
C PRO A 102 -1.76 13.26 -12.24
N VAL A 103 -2.98 13.32 -11.71
CA VAL A 103 -3.75 14.56 -11.49
C VAL A 103 -3.46 15.21 -10.14
N GLN A 104 -2.91 14.45 -9.19
CA GLN A 104 -2.57 14.96 -7.87
C GLN A 104 -1.23 14.38 -7.41
N TYR A 105 -0.43 15.22 -6.75
CA TYR A 105 0.83 14.85 -6.13
C TYR A 105 0.86 15.26 -4.67
N LYS A 106 1.54 14.47 -3.85
CA LYS A 106 1.87 14.78 -2.46
C LYS A 106 3.33 14.43 -2.20
N GLY A 107 4.09 15.39 -1.68
CA GLY A 107 5.50 15.22 -1.38
C GLY A 107 6.37 15.13 -2.65
N ASN A 108 7.62 14.72 -2.48
CA ASN A 108 8.57 14.53 -3.57
C ASN A 108 8.65 13.05 -3.99
N LEU A 109 8.68 12.78 -5.29
CA LEU A 109 8.71 11.45 -5.91
C LEU A 109 9.98 11.29 -6.75
N GLU A 110 11.14 11.39 -6.12
CA GLU A 110 12.45 11.44 -6.79
C GLU A 110 12.81 10.17 -7.56
N TYR A 111 12.31 9.01 -7.10
CA TYR A 111 12.64 7.70 -7.66
C TYR A 111 11.61 7.21 -8.68
N ILE A 112 10.60 8.02 -8.99
CA ILE A 112 9.51 7.66 -9.91
C ILE A 112 9.48 8.69 -11.05
N ASP A 113 9.55 8.20 -12.28
CA ASP A 113 9.41 9.02 -13.48
C ASP A 113 8.08 8.71 -14.17
N PHE A 114 7.24 9.73 -14.32
CA PHE A 114 5.90 9.59 -14.90
C PHE A 114 5.93 10.02 -16.37
N ARG A 115 5.61 9.09 -17.26
CA ARG A 115 5.67 9.32 -18.71
C ARG A 115 4.33 9.03 -19.37
N ILE A 116 4.05 9.79 -20.43
CA ILE A 116 2.94 9.49 -21.33
C ILE A 116 3.46 8.58 -22.44
N GLY A 117 2.84 7.43 -22.64
CA GLY A 117 3.25 6.46 -23.65
C GLY A 117 2.11 5.59 -24.15
N PRO A 118 2.25 5.00 -25.37
CA PRO A 118 1.32 3.98 -25.85
C PRO A 118 1.37 2.73 -24.94
N TYR A 119 0.33 1.89 -24.98
CA TYR A 119 0.38 0.57 -24.32
C TYR A 119 1.55 -0.24 -24.90
N ASP A 120 2.70 -0.18 -24.26
CA ASP A 120 3.84 -1.01 -24.64
C ASP A 120 3.58 -2.41 -24.06
N ASN A 121 3.32 -3.38 -24.94
CA ASN A 121 3.02 -4.77 -24.57
C ASN A 121 4.17 -5.48 -23.83
N ASN A 122 5.36 -4.85 -23.78
CA ASN A 122 6.52 -5.34 -23.03
C ASN A 122 6.62 -4.79 -21.60
N GLY A 123 5.75 -3.87 -21.19
CA GLY A 123 5.66 -3.41 -19.81
C GLY A 123 5.11 -4.50 -18.90
N LEU A 124 5.63 -4.61 -17.67
CA LEU A 124 5.04 -5.49 -16.67
C LEU A 124 3.65 -4.94 -16.31
N LYS A 125 2.62 -5.46 -16.98
CA LYS A 125 1.23 -5.28 -16.56
C LYS A 125 1.15 -5.85 -15.15
N TYR A 126 0.85 -4.99 -14.18
CA TYR A 126 0.81 -5.31 -12.75
C TYR A 126 0.07 -6.63 -12.56
N THR A 127 0.85 -7.68 -12.34
CA THR A 127 0.33 -8.99 -12.02
C THR A 127 -0.27 -8.85 -10.63
N LYS A 128 -1.43 -9.47 -10.41
CA LYS A 128 -2.18 -9.47 -9.16
C LYS A 128 -1.31 -10.04 -8.03
N LEU A 129 -0.45 -9.20 -7.45
CA LEU A 129 0.38 -9.56 -6.33
C LEU A 129 -0.53 -9.68 -5.12
N ARG A 130 -0.79 -10.92 -4.72
CA ARG A 130 -1.35 -11.21 -3.41
C ARG A 130 -0.42 -10.55 -2.40
N TYR A 131 -0.99 -9.73 -1.54
CA TYR A 131 -0.36 -9.42 -0.27
C TYR A 131 0.20 -10.74 0.29
N PHE A 132 1.49 -10.76 0.61
CA PHE A 132 1.88 -11.55 1.76
C PHE A 132 1.10 -10.90 2.90
N TYR A 133 0.03 -11.56 3.32
CA TYR A 133 -0.43 -11.40 4.68
C TYR A 133 0.84 -11.62 5.51
N LEU A 134 1.38 -10.53 6.07
CA LEU A 134 2.18 -10.68 7.27
C LEU A 134 1.29 -11.50 8.21
N PHE A 135 1.79 -12.64 8.67
CA PHE A 135 1.12 -13.69 9.46
C PHE A 135 0.50 -14.86 8.64
N ILE A 136 1.35 -15.84 8.30
CA ILE A 136 1.15 -17.22 8.79
C ILE A 136 1.82 -17.28 10.16
#